data_AF-A0A941G7N6-F1
#
_entry.id   AF-A0A941G7N6-F1
#
_cell.length_a   1.000
_cell.length_b   1.000
_cell.length_c   1.000
_cell.angle_alpha   90.00
_cell.angle_beta   90.00
_cell.angle_gamma   90.00
#
_symmetry.space_group_name_H-M   'P 1'
#
loop_
_entity.id
_entity.type
_entity.pdbx_description
1 polymer ?
#
loop_
_entity_poly.entity_id
_entity_poly.type
_entity_poly.pdbx_seq_one_letter_code
_entity_poly.pdbx_strand_id
1 'polypeptide(L)'
;VHAHMAAEREDLSPANVLRQMQIMHGKGLLTRDESERSHVYAAAQSQKATQGGLLKDLIRKAFAGSGKALVLAALREGHVSKRDRAEIEALLREESKDEPRGDKR
;
A
#
# COMPACT_ATOMS: atom_id res chain seq x y z
N VAL A 1 18.43 9.09 -5.20
CA VAL A 1 17.21 8.70 -4.42
C VAL A 1 17.24 9.25 -2.99
N HIS A 2 18.23 8.94 -2.14
CA HIS A 2 18.28 9.44 -0.75
C HIS A 2 18.23 10.98 -0.61
N ALA A 3 19.00 11.70 -1.43
CA ALA A 3 19.01 13.16 -1.41
C ALA A 3 17.66 13.78 -1.80
N HIS A 4 16.91 13.12 -2.70
CA HIS A 4 15.60 13.60 -3.15
C HIS A 4 14.52 13.39 -2.07
N MET A 5 14.59 12.28 -1.32
CA MET A 5 13.66 12.00 -0.21
C MET A 5 13.89 12.90 1.01
N ALA A 6 15.14 13.31 1.28
CA ALA A 6 15.45 14.27 2.34
C ALA A 6 15.03 15.71 1.97
N ALA A 7 15.01 16.04 0.67
CA ALA A 7 14.57 17.36 0.20
C ALA A 7 13.06 17.58 0.35
N GLU A 8 12.25 16.53 0.38
CA GLU A 8 10.79 16.61 0.55
C GLU A 8 10.35 16.69 2.02
N ARG A 9 11.26 16.41 2.96
CA ARG A 9 10.99 16.44 4.42
C ARG A 9 12.18 17.06 5.16
N GLU A 10 12.09 18.36 5.44
CA GLU A 10 13.14 19.14 6.11
C GLU A 10 13.52 18.60 7.50
N ASP A 11 12.64 17.83 8.15
CA ASP A 11 12.87 17.18 9.45
C ASP A 11 13.69 15.88 9.36
N LEU A 12 13.91 15.34 8.16
CA LEU A 12 14.62 14.07 7.96
C LEU A 12 16.05 14.28 7.49
N SER A 13 17.00 13.99 8.39
CA SER A 13 18.42 13.90 8.03
C SER A 13 18.64 12.87 6.91
N PRO A 14 19.48 13.19 5.88
CA PRO A 14 19.88 12.23 4.84
C PRO A 14 20.44 10.91 5.40
N ALA A 15 21.09 10.94 6.57
CA ALA A 15 21.60 9.74 7.24
C ALA A 15 20.47 8.81 7.72
N ASN A 16 19.35 9.37 8.20
CA ASN A 16 18.18 8.60 8.62
C ASN A 16 17.50 7.94 7.42
N VAL A 17 17.39 8.66 6.31
CA VAL A 17 16.87 8.13 5.04
C VAL A 17 17.76 6.98 4.54
N LEU A 18 19.08 7.14 4.55
CA LEU A 18 20.02 6.08 4.18
C LEU A 18 19.89 4.86 5.09
N ARG A 19 19.82 5.08 6.41
CA ARG A 19 19.67 4.00 7.39
C ARG A 19 18.38 3.21 7.15
N GLN A 20 17.27 3.89 6.90
CA GLN A 20 15.99 3.25 6.61
C GLN A 20 16.08 2.37 5.35
N MET A 21 16.69 2.88 4.28
CA MET A 21 16.85 2.15 3.03
C MET A 21 17.78 0.94 3.15
N GLN A 22 18.83 1.02 3.97
CA GLN A 22 19.66 -0.14 4.31
C GLN A 22 18.86 -1.22 5.06
N ILE A 23 18.02 -0.84 6.02
CA ILE A 23 17.13 -1.78 6.73
C ILE A 23 16.15 -2.43 5.75
N MET A 24 15.56 -1.65 4.85
CA MET A 24 14.63 -2.16 3.83
C MET A 24 15.31 -3.13 2.86
N HIS A 25 16.54 -2.85 2.45
CA HIS A 25 17.33 -3.78 1.65
C HIS A 25 17.65 -5.07 2.41
N GLY A 26 18.07 -4.98 3.68
CA GLY A 26 18.28 -6.15 4.53
C GLY A 26 17.02 -6.99 4.76
N LYS A 27 15.82 -6.39 4.62
CA LYS A 27 14.52 -7.07 4.65
C LYS A 27 14.04 -7.55 3.28
N GLY A 28 14.83 -7.38 2.21
CA GLY A 28 14.47 -7.76 0.85
C GLY A 28 13.38 -6.89 0.20
N LEU A 29 13.10 -5.70 0.75
CA LEU A 29 12.11 -4.77 0.19
C LEU A 29 12.71 -3.91 -0.94
N LEU A 30 14.03 -3.77 -0.95
CA LEU A 30 14.79 -3.04 -1.97
C LEU A 30 15.90 -3.91 -2.54
N THR A 31 16.16 -3.77 -3.83
CA THR A 31 17.41 -4.17 -4.45
C THR A 31 18.41 -3.03 -4.35
N ARG A 32 19.71 -3.36 -4.39
CA ARG A 32 20.81 -2.40 -4.35
C ARG A 32 21.78 -2.72 -5.48
N ASP A 33 22.04 -1.71 -6.31
CA ASP A 33 23.14 -1.74 -7.27
C ASP A 33 24.42 -1.22 -6.59
N GLU A 34 25.47 -2.04 -6.63
CA GLU A 34 26.78 -1.79 -6.01
C GLU A 34 27.88 -1.47 -7.03
N SER A 35 27.53 -1.31 -8.32
CA SER A 35 28.48 -0.99 -9.37
C SER A 35 29.12 0.39 -9.21
N GLU A 36 28.44 1.32 -8.53
CA GLU A 36 28.87 2.70 -8.31
C GLU A 36 29.06 3.02 -6.83
N ARG A 37 29.97 3.97 -6.55
CA ARG A 37 30.24 4.44 -5.17
C ARG A 37 29.00 5.01 -4.49
N SER A 38 28.05 5.54 -5.26
CA SER A 38 26.71 5.87 -4.79
C SER A 38 25.76 4.70 -5.08
N HIS A 39 25.45 3.91 -4.07
CA HIS A 39 24.49 2.81 -4.21
C HIS A 39 23.13 3.32 -4.71
N VAL A 40 22.61 2.67 -5.75
CA VAL A 40 21.26 2.94 -6.28
C VAL A 40 20.32 1.88 -5.75
N TYR A 41 19.20 2.32 -5.17
CA TYR A 41 18.17 1.42 -4.65
C TYR A 41 16.95 1.42 -5.55
N ALA A 42 16.36 0.25 -5.75
CA ALA A 42 15.10 0.07 -6.46
C ALA A 42 14.14 -0.84 -5.68
N ALA A 43 12.83 -0.72 -5.95
CA ALA A 43 11.82 -1.54 -5.29
C ALA A 43 11.98 -3.01 -5.71
N ALA A 44 12.03 -3.93 -4.73
CA ALA A 44 12.10 -5.37 -5.02
C ALA A 44 10.74 -5.96 -5.42
N GLN A 45 9.64 -5.29 -5.07
CA GLN A 45 8.28 -5.69 -5.40
C GLN A 45 7.48 -4.50 -5.95
N SER A 46 6.42 -4.81 -6.70
CA SER A 46 5.50 -3.77 -7.19
C SER A 46 4.74 -3.11 -6.03
N GLN A 47 4.32 -1.86 -6.25
CA GLN A 47 3.48 -1.14 -5.30
C GLN A 47 2.17 -1.90 -5.02
N LYS A 48 1.54 -2.47 -6.05
CA LYS A 48 0.29 -3.26 -5.92
C LYS A 48 0.47 -4.47 -5.01
N ALA A 49 1.55 -5.25 -5.20
CA ALA A 49 1.84 -6.41 -4.36
C ALA A 49 2.06 -5.99 -2.90
N THR A 50 2.83 -4.93 -2.68
CA THR A 50 3.11 -4.38 -1.35
C THR A 50 1.82 -3.91 -0.66
N GLN A 51 0.99 -3.11 -1.35
CA GLN A 51 -0.29 -2.63 -0.83
C GLN A 51 -1.25 -3.77 -0.50
N GLY A 52 -1.34 -4.79 -1.36
CA GLY A 52 -2.16 -5.98 -1.11
C GLY A 52 -1.71 -6.75 0.13
N GLY A 53 -0.39 -6.90 0.33
CA GLY A 53 0.18 -7.52 1.53
C GLY A 53 -0.15 -6.75 2.80
N LEU A 54 0.03 -5.42 2.79
CA LEU A 54 -0.32 -4.54 3.91
C LEU A 54 -1.81 -4.63 4.26
N LEU A 55 -2.69 -4.61 3.26
CA LEU A 55 -4.13 -4.73 3.46
C LEU A 55 -4.50 -6.06 4.10
N LYS A 56 -3.94 -7.17 3.59
CA LYS A 56 -4.15 -8.51 4.15
C LYS A 56 -3.71 -8.59 5.61
N ASP A 57 -2.54 -8.04 5.92
CA ASP A 57 -2.02 -7.99 7.28
C ASP A 57 -2.90 -7.16 8.21
N LEU A 58 -3.36 -6.01 7.74
CA LEU A 58 -4.25 -5.13 8.51
C LEU A 58 -5.59 -5.80 8.81
N ILE A 59 -6.22 -6.41 7.80
CA ILE A 59 -7.47 -7.16 7.95
C ILE A 59 -7.29 -8.25 9.02
N ARG A 60 -6.22 -9.04 8.91
CA ARG A 60 -5.98 -10.16 9.82
C ARG A 60 -5.65 -9.70 11.25
N LYS A 61 -4.75 -8.73 11.40
CA LYS A 61 -4.17 -8.35 12.71
C LYS A 61 -5.02 -7.34 13.47
N ALA A 62 -5.61 -6.35 12.78
CA ALA A 62 -6.35 -5.25 13.42
C ALA A 62 -7.87 -5.42 13.37
N PHE A 63 -8.39 -6.15 12.38
CA PHE A 63 -9.83 -6.31 12.16
C PHE A 63 -10.33 -7.76 12.31
N ALA A 64 -9.55 -8.62 12.98
CA ALA A 64 -9.88 -10.02 13.24
C ALA A 64 -10.30 -10.82 11.98
N GLY A 65 -9.72 -10.49 10.83
CA GLY A 65 -10.05 -11.12 9.54
C GLY A 65 -11.23 -10.50 8.80
N SER A 66 -11.91 -9.48 9.35
CA SER A 66 -13.12 -8.90 8.76
C SER A 66 -12.82 -7.74 7.81
N GLY A 67 -12.87 -8.02 6.50
CA GLY A 67 -12.81 -6.97 5.47
C GLY A 67 -13.98 -5.98 5.57
N LYS A 68 -15.17 -6.46 5.95
CA LYS A 68 -16.35 -5.60 6.19
C LYS A 68 -16.09 -4.58 7.30
N ALA A 69 -15.46 -4.99 8.41
CA ALA A 69 -15.15 -4.09 9.52
C ALA A 69 -14.16 -3.00 9.09
N LEU A 70 -13.13 -3.36 8.30
CA LEU A 70 -12.19 -2.40 7.73
C LEU A 70 -12.89 -1.36 6.85
N VAL A 71 -13.74 -1.80 5.91
CA VAL A 71 -14.48 -0.88 5.01
C VAL A 71 -15.39 0.04 5.82
N LEU A 72 -16.11 -0.48 6.81
CA LEU A 72 -16.97 0.33 7.67
C LEU A 72 -16.17 1.37 8.48
N ALA A 73 -14.98 1.02 8.98
CA ALA A 73 -14.11 1.96 9.68
C ALA A 73 -13.67 3.10 8.74
N ALA A 74 -13.20 2.76 7.54
CA ALA A 74 -12.79 3.74 6.54
C ALA A 74 -13.91 4.72 6.15
N LEU A 75 -15.14 4.22 5.99
CA LEU A 75 -16.31 5.04 5.67
C LEU A 75 -16.76 5.94 6.85
N ARG A 76 -16.64 5.46 8.10
CA ARG A 76 -17.09 6.19 9.30
C ARG A 76 -16.14 7.32 9.69
N GLU A 77 -14.85 7.12 9.55
CA GLU A 77 -13.83 8.12 9.92
C GLU A 77 -13.68 9.25 8.89
N GLY A 78 -14.49 9.24 7.82
CA GLY A 78 -14.49 10.32 6.82
C GLY A 78 -13.30 10.29 5.87
N HIS A 79 -12.54 9.19 5.83
CA HIS A 79 -11.41 9.00 4.90
C HIS A 79 -11.85 8.80 3.45
N VAL A 80 -13.15 8.62 3.20
CA VAL A 80 -13.73 8.43 1.87
C VAL A 80 -14.57 9.65 1.52
N SER A 81 -14.12 10.41 0.52
CA SER A 81 -14.88 11.56 0.06
C SER A 81 -16.18 11.13 -0.64
N LYS A 82 -17.11 12.07 -0.84
CA LYS A 82 -18.35 11.78 -1.60
C LYS A 82 -18.05 11.27 -3.01
N ARG A 83 -16.98 11.77 -3.63
CA ARG A 83 -16.53 11.35 -4.96
C ARG A 83 -16.00 9.91 -4.91
N ASP A 84 -15.07 9.63 -4.00
CA ASP A 84 -14.48 8.30 -3.85
C ASP A 84 -15.56 7.26 -3.53
N ARG A 85 -16.55 7.63 -2.72
CA ARG A 85 -17.70 6.77 -2.43
C ARG A 85 -18.49 6.42 -3.69
N ALA A 86 -18.75 7.39 -4.56
CA ALA A 86 -19.48 7.14 -5.81
C ALA A 86 -18.67 6.23 -6.76
N GLU A 87 -17.35 6.43 -6.84
CA GLU A 87 -16.45 5.58 -7.62
C GLU A 87 -16.43 4.14 -7.07
N ILE A 88 -16.34 3.97 -5.74
CA ILE A 88 -16.42 2.65 -5.08
C ILE A 88 -17.78 1.98 -5.34
N GLU A 89 -18.89 2.71 -5.21
CA GLU A 89 -20.23 2.19 -5.49
C GLU A 89 -20.43 1.80 -6.96
N ALA A 90 -19.73 2.44 -7.89
CA ALA A 90 -19.72 2.06 -9.30
C ALA A 90 -18.94 0.76 -9.51
N LEU A 91 -17.73 0.66 -8.95
CA LEU A 91 -16.91 -0.56 -9.01
C LEU A 91 -17.65 -1.80 -8.46
N LEU A 92 -18.30 -1.66 -7.30
CA LEU A 92 -19.10 -2.75 -6.69
C LEU A 92 -20.31 -3.16 -7.55
N ARG A 93 -20.90 -2.20 -8.29
CA ARG A 93 -22.01 -2.45 -9.22
C ARG A 93 -21.55 -3.14 -10.50
N GLU A 94 -20.31 -2.91 -10.92
CA GLU A 94 -19.71 -3.59 -12.07
C GLU A 94 -19.35 -5.04 -11.72
N GLU A 95 -18.70 -5.27 -10.57
CA GLU A 95 -18.37 -6.63 -10.11
C GLU A 95 -19.61 -7.51 -9.88
N SER A 96 -20.72 -6.95 -9.38
CA SER A 96 -21.97 -7.69 -9.19
C SER A 96 -22.74 -8.00 -10.48
N LYS A 97 -22.41 -7.37 -11.60
CA LYS A 97 -22.98 -7.70 -12.92
C LYS A 97 -22.24 -8.83 -13.62
N ASP A 98 -20.97 -9.04 -13.28
CA ASP A 98 -20.13 -10.11 -13.82
C ASP A 98 -20.24 -11.44 -13.04
N GLU A 99 -20.90 -11.46 -11.87
CA GLU A 99 -21.39 -12.72 -11.27
C GLU A 99 -22.66 -13.18 -12.00
N PRO A 100 -22.65 -14.30 -12.76
CA PRO A 100 -23.89 -14.84 -13.29
C PRO A 100 -24.72 -15.28 -12.10
N ARG A 101 -25.95 -14.77 -12.03
CA ARG A 101 -27.01 -15.20 -11.10
C ARG A 101 -26.97 -16.73 -10.99
N GLY A 102 -26.39 -17.21 -9.90
CA GLY A 102 -26.42 -18.63 -9.54
C GLY A 102 -27.87 -19.08 -9.50
N ASP A 103 -28.16 -20.03 -10.37
CA ASP A 103 -29.43 -20.70 -10.57
C ASP A 103 -30.11 -21.01 -9.23
N LYS A 104 -31.34 -20.52 -9.06
CA LYS A 104 -32.22 -20.99 -7.99
C LYS A 104 -32.71 -22.38 -8.42
N ARG A 105 -32.31 -23.42 -7.67
CA ARG A 105 -33.05 -24.68 -7.60
C ARG A 105 -33.21 -25.10 -6.15
#